data_AF-A0A0N4YWH7-F1
#
_entry.id   AF-A0A0N4YWH7-F1
#
_cell.length_a   1.000
_cell.length_b   1.000
_cell.length_c   1.000
_cell.angle_alpha   90.00
_cell.angle_beta   90.00
_cell.angle_gamma   90.00
#
_symmetry.space_group_name_H-M   'P 1'
#
loop_
_entity.id
_entity.type
_entity.pdbx_description
1 polymer ?
#
loop_
_entity_poly.entity_id
_entity_poly.type
_entity_poly.pdbx_seq_one_letter_code
_entity_poly.pdbx_strand_id
1 'polypeptide(L)'
;MTEESGMEAIHELMANMGATALASVKRHADILAQYVPKPDDFTIKVDRPQLKEPSFLKCLIKIMESIQNEVQPQLKRLTEKNETEHKELRTQFKQDSNSRAIIF
;
A
#
# COMPACT_ATOMS: atom_id res chain seq x y z
N MET A 1 19.18 -11.12 6.85
CA MET A 1 18.95 -9.67 6.81
C MET A 1 20.32 -9.04 6.64
N THR A 2 20.54 -8.38 5.52
CA THR A 2 21.84 -7.94 5.03
C THR A 2 22.33 -6.71 5.79
N GLU A 3 23.36 -6.88 6.61
CA GLU A 3 24.00 -5.82 7.41
C GLU A 3 24.57 -4.68 6.53
N GLU A 4 24.81 -4.94 5.23
CA GLU A 4 25.31 -3.96 4.27
C GLU A 4 24.37 -2.76 4.04
N SER A 5 23.06 -2.95 4.14
CA SER A 5 22.09 -1.89 3.82
C SER A 5 22.16 -0.68 4.77
N GLY A 6 22.50 -0.91 6.05
CA GLY A 6 22.60 0.17 7.04
C GLY A 6 23.84 1.03 6.87
N MET A 7 24.98 0.41 6.52
CA MET A 7 26.24 1.13 6.38
C MET A 7 26.30 1.93 5.07
N GLU A 8 25.70 1.42 3.99
CA GLU A 8 25.56 2.13 2.71
C GLU A 8 24.82 3.46 2.89
N ALA A 9 23.70 3.45 3.63
CA ALA A 9 22.93 4.66 3.93
C ALA A 9 23.72 5.68 4.76
N ILE A 10 24.57 5.22 5.70
CA ILE A 10 25.44 6.11 6.48
C ILE A 10 26.51 6.74 5.58
N HIS A 11 27.12 5.96 4.68
CA HIS A 11 28.12 6.48 3.76
C HIS A 11 27.55 7.48 2.76
N GLU A 12 26.35 7.21 2.22
CA GLU A 12 25.63 8.15 1.35
C GLU A 12 25.36 9.47 2.08
N LEU A 13 24.86 9.41 3.32
CA LEU A 13 24.62 10.60 4.14
C LEU A 13 25.91 11.39 4.39
N MET A 14 27.01 10.72 4.74
CA MET A 14 28.30 11.36 4.95
C MET A 14 28.82 12.03 3.66
N ALA A 15 28.68 11.37 2.51
CA ALA A 15 29.07 11.91 1.22
C ALA A 15 28.26 13.16 0.86
N ASN A 16 26.94 13.13 1.07
CA ASN A 16 26.05 14.27 0.82
C ASN A 16 26.39 15.48 1.71
N MET A 17 26.87 15.25 2.92
CA MET A 17 27.29 16.31 3.85
C MET A 17 28.75 16.72 3.68
N GLY A 18 29.54 16.04 2.83
CA GLY A 18 30.98 16.22 2.73
C GLY A 18 31.74 15.86 4.02
N ALA A 19 31.16 15.02 4.87
CA ALA A 19 31.72 14.63 6.15
C ALA A 19 32.71 13.47 5.99
N THR A 20 33.90 13.60 6.57
CA THR A 20 34.93 12.55 6.55
C THR A 20 34.96 11.70 7.81
N ALA A 21 34.31 12.17 8.89
CA ALA A 21 34.28 11.49 10.17
C ALA A 21 32.95 11.68 10.89
N LEU A 22 32.51 10.62 11.60
CA LEU A 22 31.40 10.68 12.56
C LEU A 22 31.98 10.75 13.97
N ALA A 23 31.83 11.91 14.60
CA ALA A 23 32.25 12.11 15.99
C ALA A 23 31.16 11.63 16.95
N SER A 24 31.47 10.63 17.77
CA SER A 24 30.58 10.09 18.81
C SER A 24 31.31 9.96 20.14
N VAL A 25 30.55 9.96 21.25
CA VAL A 25 31.11 9.81 22.60
C VAL A 25 31.51 8.35 22.83
N LYS A 26 32.81 8.05 22.79
CA LYS A 26 33.34 6.69 23.03
C LYS A 26 33.95 6.50 24.42
N ARG A 27 34.70 7.49 24.92
CA ARG A 27 35.49 7.38 26.17
C ARG A 27 34.76 7.79 27.44
N HIS A 28 33.73 8.63 27.31
CA HIS A 28 33.00 9.23 28.44
C HIS A 28 31.50 8.94 28.36
N ALA A 29 31.15 7.73 27.88
CA ALA A 29 29.75 7.32 27.70
C ALA A 29 29.02 7.17 29.05
N ASP A 30 29.76 6.80 30.10
CA ASP A 30 29.31 6.73 31.49
C ASP A 30 28.90 8.09 32.04
N ILE A 31 29.67 9.14 31.74
CA ILE A 31 29.31 10.53 32.10
C ILE A 31 28.06 10.94 31.33
N LEU A 32 28.02 10.69 30.01
CA LEU A 32 26.86 11.02 29.17
C LEU A 32 25.57 10.36 29.69
N ALA A 33 25.64 9.11 30.13
CA ALA A 33 24.49 8.36 30.65
C ALA A 33 23.91 8.96 31.95
N GLN A 34 24.72 9.68 32.75
CA GLN A 34 24.24 10.35 33.96
C GLN A 34 23.42 11.61 33.64
N TYR A 35 23.76 12.31 32.56
CA TYR A 35 23.06 13.53 32.13
C TYR A 35 21.90 13.24 31.18
N VAL A 36 21.99 12.14 30.43
CA VAL A 36 20.98 11.71 29.47
C VAL A 36 20.55 10.29 29.82
N PRO A 37 19.63 10.12 30.79
CA PRO A 37 19.12 8.81 31.15
C PRO A 37 18.39 8.19 29.97
N LYS A 38 18.69 6.92 29.67
CA LYS A 38 17.99 6.17 28.63
C LYS A 38 16.55 5.93 29.10
N PRO A 39 15.51 6.20 28.28
CA PRO A 39 14.15 5.82 28.62
C PRO A 39 14.02 4.30 28.72
N ASP A 40 13.15 3.84 29.61
CA ASP A 40 12.80 2.43 29.71
C ASP A 40 11.92 2.03 28.51
N ASP A 41 12.45 1.15 27.67
CA ASP A 41 11.71 0.58 26.55
C ASP A 41 10.77 -0.50 27.10
N PHE A 42 9.45 -0.22 27.17
CA PHE A 42 8.45 -1.23 27.51
C PHE A 42 7.50 -1.48 26.33
N THR A 43 7.24 -2.75 26.05
CA THR A 43 6.23 -3.16 25.07
C THR A 43 5.14 -3.92 25.80
N ILE A 44 3.91 -3.42 25.71
CA ILE A 44 2.74 -4.10 26.25
C ILE A 44 2.04 -4.81 25.09
N LYS A 45 1.96 -6.14 25.17
CA LYS A 45 1.12 -6.90 24.24
C LYS A 45 -0.33 -6.64 24.63
N VAL A 46 -1.08 -5.98 23.76
CA VAL A 46 -2.51 -5.76 23.93
C VAL A 46 -3.24 -6.76 23.04
N ASP A 47 -4.00 -7.66 23.66
CA ASP A 47 -4.83 -8.60 22.91
C ASP A 47 -6.04 -7.90 22.30
N ARG A 48 -6.45 -8.36 21.12
CA ARG A 48 -7.70 -7.91 20.52
C ARG A 48 -8.85 -8.28 21.47
N PRO A 49 -9.73 -7.33 21.84
CA PRO A 49 -10.85 -7.63 22.72
C PRO A 49 -11.70 -8.74 22.13
N GLN A 50 -11.94 -9.80 22.91
CA GLN A 50 -12.88 -10.85 22.53
C GLN A 50 -14.28 -10.25 22.50
N LEU A 51 -14.84 -10.15 21.29
CA LEU A 51 -16.16 -9.57 21.04
C LEU A 51 -17.23 -10.48 21.62
N LYS A 52 -17.52 -10.36 22.92
CA LYS A 52 -18.60 -11.10 23.58
C LYS A 52 -19.95 -10.81 22.93
N GLU A 53 -20.18 -9.58 22.47
CA GLU A 53 -21.30 -9.21 21.60
C GLU A 53 -20.91 -8.10 20.60
N PRO A 54 -20.59 -8.44 19.32
CA PRO A 54 -20.23 -7.44 18.32
C PRO A 54 -21.47 -6.79 17.72
N SER A 55 -22.33 -6.12 18.50
CA SER A 55 -23.55 -5.50 17.95
C SER A 55 -23.22 -4.43 16.89
N PHE A 56 -22.25 -3.56 17.18
CA PHE A 56 -21.75 -2.55 16.25
C PHE A 56 -21.03 -3.16 15.04
N LEU A 57 -20.10 -4.10 15.28
CA LEU A 57 -19.33 -4.70 14.18
C LEU A 57 -20.23 -5.55 13.27
N LYS A 58 -21.21 -6.27 13.82
CA LYS A 58 -22.22 -7.00 13.02
C LYS A 58 -23.06 -6.05 12.17
N CYS A 59 -23.41 -4.87 12.70
CA CYS A 59 -24.13 -3.86 11.94
C CYS A 59 -23.28 -3.35 10.76
N LEU A 60 -22.01 -3.02 11.02
CA LEU A 60 -21.08 -2.61 9.97
C LEU A 60 -20.90 -3.68 8.89
N ILE A 61 -20.68 -4.94 9.30
CA ILE A 61 -20.56 -6.07 8.36
C ILE A 61 -21.80 -6.18 7.49
N LYS A 62 -23.00 -6.12 8.07
CA LYS A 62 -24.26 -6.17 7.31
C LYS A 62 -24.40 -5.04 6.30
N ILE A 63 -24.03 -3.81 6.67
CA ILE A 63 -24.07 -2.66 5.77
C ILE A 63 -23.09 -2.88 4.61
N MET A 64 -21.86 -3.31 4.91
CA MET A 64 -20.85 -3.60 3.90
C MET A 64 -21.30 -4.71 2.94
N GLU A 65 -21.86 -5.80 3.47
CA GLU A 65 -22.40 -6.90 2.67
C GLU A 65 -23.58 -6.46 1.81
N SER A 66 -24.47 -5.60 2.35
CA SER A 66 -25.60 -5.06 1.59
C SER A 66 -25.12 -4.22 0.41
N ILE A 67 -24.16 -3.31 0.64
CA ILE A 67 -23.56 -2.49 -0.42
C ILE A 67 -22.90 -3.40 -1.45
N GLN A 68 -22.13 -4.40 -1.03
CA GLN A 68 -21.46 -5.33 -1.93
C GLN A 68 -22.49 -6.09 -2.79
N ASN A 69 -23.54 -6.63 -2.19
CA ASN A 69 -24.57 -7.38 -2.91
C ASN A 69 -25.37 -6.52 -3.89
N GLU A 70 -25.55 -5.23 -3.60
CA GLU A 70 -26.25 -4.31 -4.48
C GLU A 70 -25.38 -3.81 -5.65
N VAL A 71 -24.11 -3.53 -5.37
CA VAL A 71 -23.17 -2.92 -6.31
C VAL A 71 -22.55 -3.96 -7.25
N GLN A 72 -22.28 -5.18 -6.77
CA GLN A 72 -21.65 -6.25 -7.55
C GLN A 72 -22.41 -6.66 -8.82
N PRO A 73 -23.75 -6.86 -8.82
CA PRO A 73 -24.48 -7.16 -10.05
C PRO A 73 -24.54 -5.97 -11.01
N GLN A 74 -24.54 -4.74 -10.50
CA GLN A 74 -24.50 -3.53 -11.34
C GLN A 74 -23.15 -3.40 -12.05
N LEU A 75 -22.05 -3.61 -11.33
CA LEU A 75 -20.71 -3.66 -11.93
C LEU A 75 -20.63 -4.75 -13.00
N LYS A 76 -21.12 -5.97 -12.71
CA LYS A 76 -21.09 -7.07 -13.68
C LYS A 76 -21.84 -6.71 -14.98
N ARG A 77 -23.04 -6.14 -14.87
CA ARG A 77 -23.82 -5.69 -16.03
C ARG A 77 -23.12 -4.58 -16.81
N LEU A 78 -22.50 -3.62 -16.11
CA LEU A 78 -21.74 -2.54 -16.75
C LEU A 78 -20.51 -3.09 -17.49
N THR A 79 -19.79 -4.03 -16.90
CA THR A 79 -18.64 -4.71 -17.54
C THR A 79 -19.09 -5.47 -18.79
N GLU A 80 -20.15 -6.28 -18.69
CA GLU A 80 -20.69 -7.06 -19.82
C GLU A 80 -21.22 -6.16 -20.97
N LYS A 81 -21.91 -5.06 -20.64
CA LYS A 81 -22.39 -4.10 -21.62
C LYS A 81 -21.22 -3.41 -22.34
N ASN A 82 -20.21 -2.97 -21.59
CA ASN A 82 -19.04 -2.30 -22.15
C ASN A 82 -18.21 -3.24 -23.05
N GLU A 83 -18.08 -4.51 -22.67
CA GLU A 83 -17.43 -5.52 -23.51
C GLU A 83 -18.20 -5.81 -24.81
N THR A 84 -19.53 -5.87 -24.73
CA THR A 84 -20.41 -6.08 -25.89
C THR A 84 -20.32 -4.91 -26.86
N GLU A 85 -20.48 -3.68 -26.37
CA GLU A 85 -20.37 -2.46 -27.17
C GLU A 85 -18.99 -2.34 -27.83
N HIS A 86 -17.92 -2.66 -27.10
CA HIS A 86 -16.56 -2.64 -27.67
C HIS A 86 -16.35 -3.72 -28.76
N LYS A 87 -16.96 -4.90 -28.64
CA LYS A 87 -16.94 -5.94 -29.70
C LYS A 87 -17.72 -5.50 -30.93
N GLU A 88 -18.89 -4.90 -30.75
CA GLU A 88 -19.72 -4.38 -31.84
C GLU A 88 -18.99 -3.27 -32.62
N LEU A 89 -18.40 -2.31 -31.91
CA LEU A 89 -17.58 -1.25 -32.51
C LEU A 89 -16.41 -1.85 -33.29
N ARG A 90 -15.66 -2.80 -32.72
CA ARG A 90 -14.55 -3.47 -33.44
C ARG A 90 -15.03 -4.19 -34.71
N THR A 91 -16.24 -4.74 -34.69
CA THR A 91 -16.80 -5.46 -35.83
C THR A 91 -17.24 -4.49 -36.93
N GLN A 92 -17.90 -3.38 -36.57
CA GLN A 92 -18.25 -2.30 -37.49
C GLN A 92 -17.00 -1.68 -38.14
N PHE A 93 -15.96 -1.37 -37.36
CA PHE A 93 -14.70 -0.85 -37.90
C PHE A 93 -14.02 -1.81 -38.90
N LYS A 94 -14.10 -3.13 -38.67
CA LYS A 94 -13.58 -4.12 -39.62
C LYS A 94 -14.43 -4.21 -40.89
N GLN A 95 -15.75 -4.16 -40.77
CA GLN A 95 -16.66 -4.15 -41.92
C GLN A 95 -16.45 -2.90 -42.78
N ASP A 96 -16.39 -1.73 -42.16
CA ASP A 96 -16.15 -0.46 -42.86
C ASP A 96 -14.77 -0.41 -43.53
N SER A 97 -13.74 -0.98 -42.89
CA SER A 97 -12.40 -1.10 -43.49
C SER A 97 -12.40 -2.03 -44.71
N ASN A 98 -13.14 -3.13 -44.66
CA ASN A 98 -13.26 -4.07 -45.78
C ASN A 98 -14.13 -3.49 -46.92
N SER A 99 -15.21 -2.77 -46.62
CA SER A 99 -16.04 -2.11 -47.64
C SER A 99 -15.31 -0.98 -48.37
N ARG A 100 -14.37 -0.29 -47.71
CA ARG A 100 -13.51 0.72 -48.36
C ARG A 100 -12.35 0.12 -49.17
N ALA A 101 -12.01 -1.15 -48.96
CA ALA A 101 -10.94 -1.83 -49.70
C ALA A 101 -11.42 -2.42 -51.04
N ILE A 102 -12.74 -2.54 -51.25
CA ILE A 102 -13.36 -3.06 -52.48
C ILE A 102 -13.83 -1.88 -53.36
N ILE A 103 -12.91 -0.98 -53.70
CA ILE A 103 -13.08 -0.04 -54.81
C ILE A 103 -11.74 0.02 -55.55
N PHE A 104 -11.47 -1.01 -56.35
CA PHE A 104 -10.53 -1.01 -57.46
C PHE A 104 -11.07 -1.93 -58.56
#